data_AF-A0A6N2K3K4-F1
#
_entry.id   AF-A0A6N2K3K4-F1
#
_cell.length_a   1.000
_cell.length_b   1.000
_cell.length_c   1.000
_cell.angle_alpha   90.00
_cell.angle_beta   90.00
_cell.angle_gamma   90.00
#
_symmetry.space_group_name_H-M   'P 1'
#
loop_
_entity.id
_entity.type
_entity.pdbx_description
1 polymer ?
#
loop_
_entity_poly.entity_id
_entity_poly.type
_entity_poly.pdbx_seq_one_letter_code
_entity_poly.pdbx_strand_id
1 'polypeptide(L)'
;MPLFLLPNRLLPLPSSPLITCHASPAALRSSSSSPPPTLPNLLDSTTSVPSLSCALQCPHFQSCSGCSHELNLHRPIIVDEADHFFKTLGVSDFDFESCRLWGWRSRAKLAVRGSSMKPLIGLYEEGTHNVVDIPYCKAHHPNINAAVELLRQGITKLNIEPFDEDEGTGELRYVQMALTTYNTSIPASERYKNGAGFLSLEFKK
;
A
#
# COMPACT_ATOMS: atom_id res chain seq x y z
N MET A 1 31.31 39.30 -22.19
CA MET A 1 32.46 38.73 -21.44
C MET A 1 32.34 39.12 -19.98
N PRO A 2 32.62 38.26 -18.99
CA PRO A 2 33.00 36.85 -19.08
C PRO A 2 31.94 35.89 -18.51
N LEU A 3 31.90 34.71 -19.14
CA LEU A 3 31.32 33.47 -18.62
C LEU A 3 32.24 32.94 -17.51
N PHE A 4 31.68 32.59 -16.36
CA PHE A 4 32.35 31.72 -15.40
C PHE A 4 31.81 30.30 -15.54
N LEU A 5 32.59 29.48 -16.24
CA LEU A 5 32.48 28.03 -16.27
C LEU A 5 33.03 27.48 -14.94
N LEU A 6 32.20 26.77 -14.17
CA LEU A 6 32.67 25.96 -13.05
C LEU A 6 32.88 24.51 -13.52
N PRO A 7 33.98 23.85 -13.09
CA PRO A 7 34.42 22.57 -13.63
C PRO A 7 33.55 21.41 -13.13
N ASN A 8 33.20 20.55 -14.09
CA ASN A 8 32.53 19.27 -13.90
C ASN A 8 33.50 18.29 -13.19
N ARG A 9 33.48 18.24 -11.86
CA ARG A 9 34.16 17.19 -11.10
C ARG A 9 33.21 16.00 -10.93
N LEU A 10 33.29 15.07 -11.87
CA LEU A 10 32.78 13.72 -11.71
C LEU A 10 33.57 13.02 -10.60
N LEU A 11 32.96 12.84 -9.44
CA LEU A 11 33.43 11.92 -8.41
C LEU A 11 32.96 10.50 -8.78
N PRO A 12 33.82 9.47 -8.72
CA PRO A 12 33.39 8.09 -8.99
C PRO A 12 32.51 7.58 -7.86
N LEU A 13 31.35 7.02 -8.24
CA LEU A 13 30.43 6.34 -7.35
C LEU A 13 31.08 5.07 -6.79
N PRO A 14 31.06 4.80 -5.47
CA PRO A 14 31.56 3.54 -4.94
C PRO A 14 30.68 2.39 -5.43
N SER A 15 31.34 1.39 -6.04
CA SER A 15 30.74 0.15 -6.52
C SER A 15 30.26 -0.71 -5.36
N SER A 16 28.93 -0.82 -5.18
CA SER A 16 28.31 -1.79 -4.30
C SER A 16 28.53 -3.21 -4.83
N PRO A 17 28.90 -4.21 -4.00
CA PRO A 17 28.98 -5.58 -4.46
C PRO A 17 27.57 -6.13 -4.71
N LEU A 18 27.34 -6.62 -5.92
CA LEU A 18 26.17 -7.42 -6.26
C LEU A 18 26.21 -8.71 -5.43
N ILE A 19 25.30 -8.86 -4.48
CA ILE A 19 25.08 -10.11 -3.78
C ILE A 19 24.30 -11.02 -4.74
N THR A 20 25.02 -11.90 -5.43
CA THR A 20 24.43 -12.99 -6.21
C THR A 20 24.13 -14.15 -5.26
N CYS A 21 22.86 -14.34 -4.90
CA CYS A 21 22.41 -15.52 -4.18
C CYS A 21 22.27 -16.70 -5.16
N HIS A 22 23.25 -17.60 -5.16
CA HIS A 22 23.13 -18.90 -5.82
C HIS A 22 22.43 -19.88 -4.88
N ALA A 23 21.19 -20.25 -5.20
CA ALA A 23 20.53 -21.39 -4.58
C ALA A 23 21.10 -22.69 -5.16
N SER A 24 21.84 -23.45 -4.36
CA SER A 24 22.21 -24.83 -4.70
C SER A 24 21.14 -25.81 -4.20
N PRO A 25 20.74 -26.81 -5.02
CA PRO A 25 19.78 -27.83 -4.60
C PRO A 25 20.53 -28.95 -3.87
N ALA A 26 20.26 -29.12 -2.57
CA ALA A 26 20.78 -30.24 -1.80
C ALA A 26 19.68 -30.94 -1.01
N ALA A 27 19.40 -32.16 -1.46
CA ALA A 27 19.05 -33.36 -0.71
C ALA A 27 17.80 -33.33 0.20
N LEU A 28 16.75 -34.00 -0.30
CA LEU A 28 15.73 -34.68 0.47
C LEU A 28 16.35 -35.44 1.66
N ARG A 29 16.00 -35.01 2.88
CA ARG A 29 16.07 -35.86 4.07
C ARG A 29 14.69 -35.94 4.69
N SER A 30 14.14 -37.14 4.59
CA SER A 30 13.01 -37.65 5.34
C SER A 30 13.35 -37.69 6.83
N SER A 31 12.53 -37.05 7.66
CA SER A 31 12.51 -37.30 9.09
C SER A 31 11.07 -37.30 9.60
N SER A 32 10.76 -38.41 10.24
CA SER A 32 9.53 -38.87 10.86
C SER A 32 8.83 -37.88 11.79
N SER A 33 7.50 -37.96 11.74
CA SER A 33 6.46 -37.32 12.54
C SER A 33 6.65 -37.41 14.06
N SER A 34 6.45 -36.27 14.74
CA SER A 34 6.12 -36.18 16.18
C SER A 34 4.84 -35.34 16.33
N PRO A 35 3.89 -35.68 17.21
CA PRO A 35 2.67 -34.90 17.40
C PRO A 35 2.94 -33.59 18.17
N PRO A 36 2.09 -32.55 18.01
CA PRO A 36 2.29 -31.28 18.70
C PRO A 36 1.93 -31.40 20.19
N PRO A 37 2.61 -30.69 21.10
CA PRO A 37 2.21 -30.61 22.49
C PRO A 37 0.92 -29.77 22.62
N THR A 38 -0.03 -30.28 23.40
CA THR A 38 -1.31 -29.64 23.73
C THR A 38 -1.07 -28.48 24.69
N LEU A 39 -1.43 -27.25 24.29
CA LEU A 39 -1.47 -26.10 25.20
C LEU A 39 -2.74 -26.13 26.07
N PRO A 40 -2.66 -25.82 27.37
CA PRO A 40 -3.85 -25.73 28.22
C PRO A 40 -4.65 -24.46 27.92
N ASN A 41 -5.98 -24.64 27.76
CA ASN A 41 -6.98 -23.59 27.75
C ASN A 41 -6.92 -22.81 29.09
N LEU A 42 -6.61 -21.52 29.02
CA LEU A 42 -7.01 -20.55 30.05
C LEU A 42 -8.02 -19.58 29.43
N LEU A 43 -9.30 -19.91 29.57
CA LEU A 43 -10.33 -18.89 29.77
C LEU A 43 -10.14 -18.39 31.21
N ASP A 44 -9.80 -17.12 31.41
CA ASP A 44 -10.71 -16.12 31.98
C ASP A 44 -10.00 -14.78 32.24
N SER A 45 -10.80 -13.74 32.40
CA SER A 45 -10.46 -12.41 32.94
C SER A 45 -10.00 -11.33 31.95
N THR A 46 -11.03 -10.72 31.36
CA THR A 46 -11.18 -9.28 31.12
C THR A 46 -10.14 -8.42 31.83
N THR A 47 -9.08 -8.06 31.11
CA THR A 47 -8.27 -6.89 31.41
C THR A 47 -8.58 -5.88 30.32
N SER A 48 -9.34 -4.83 30.66
CA SER A 48 -9.55 -3.68 29.77
C SER A 48 -8.22 -2.95 29.60
N VAL A 49 -7.46 -3.34 28.58
CA VAL A 49 -6.24 -2.64 28.15
C VAL A 49 -6.67 -1.25 27.67
N PRO A 50 -5.99 -0.15 28.09
CA PRO A 50 -6.38 1.19 27.66
C PRO A 50 -6.33 1.28 26.13
N SER A 51 -7.51 1.50 25.57
CA SER A 51 -7.83 1.58 24.15
C SER A 51 -7.23 2.84 23.51
N LEU A 52 -5.93 2.83 23.19
CA LEU A 52 -5.32 3.81 22.26
C LEU A 52 -4.15 3.20 21.46
N SER A 53 -4.24 1.94 21.02
CA SER A 53 -3.33 1.45 19.97
C SER A 53 -3.67 2.18 18.67
N CYS A 54 -2.78 3.04 18.18
CA CYS A 54 -2.93 3.71 16.89
C CYS A 54 -2.83 2.64 15.79
N ALA A 55 -3.97 2.06 15.43
CA ALA A 55 -4.06 0.90 14.57
C ALA A 55 -4.94 1.15 13.34
N LEU A 56 -4.54 0.61 12.18
CA LEU A 56 -5.22 0.85 10.92
C LEU A 56 -6.61 0.20 10.88
N GLN A 57 -6.74 -0.99 11.50
CA GLN A 57 -7.98 -1.79 11.54
C GLN A 57 -8.55 -1.99 10.13
N CYS A 58 -7.69 -2.38 9.19
CA CYS A 58 -8.07 -2.56 7.81
C CYS A 58 -8.57 -3.99 7.60
N PRO A 59 -9.81 -4.20 7.13
CA PRO A 59 -10.32 -5.56 6.89
C PRO A 59 -9.54 -6.31 5.79
N HIS A 60 -8.77 -5.57 4.99
CA HIS A 60 -7.97 -6.11 3.89
C HIS A 60 -6.50 -6.36 4.28
N PHE A 61 -6.08 -6.08 5.51
CA PHE A 61 -4.65 -6.03 5.88
C PHE A 61 -3.90 -7.34 5.62
N GLN A 62 -4.55 -8.49 5.84
CA GLN A 62 -3.90 -9.80 5.73
C GLN A 62 -3.67 -10.27 4.29
N SER A 63 -4.39 -9.72 3.31
CA SER A 63 -4.33 -10.15 1.90
C SER A 63 -3.88 -9.04 0.94
N CYS A 64 -4.08 -7.78 1.30
CA CYS A 64 -3.70 -6.63 0.49
C CYS A 64 -2.23 -6.27 0.70
N SER A 65 -1.47 -6.17 -0.39
CA SER A 65 -0.05 -5.75 -0.40
C SER A 65 0.18 -4.24 -0.14
N GLY A 66 -0.86 -3.48 0.19
CA GLY A 66 -0.79 -2.02 0.24
C GLY A 66 -0.19 -1.41 1.51
N CYS A 67 -0.19 -2.11 2.65
CA CYS A 67 0.26 -1.60 3.94
C CYS A 67 1.12 -2.63 4.67
N SER A 68 2.26 -2.21 5.21
CA SER A 68 3.19 -3.12 5.92
C SER A 68 3.02 -3.14 7.44
N HIS A 69 2.34 -2.13 8.01
CA HIS A 69 2.14 -2.01 9.45
C HIS A 69 0.67 -1.74 9.76
N GLU A 70 0.12 -2.47 10.74
CA GLU A 70 -1.23 -2.26 11.24
C GLU A 70 -1.26 -1.57 12.60
N LEU A 71 -0.23 -1.72 13.43
CA LEU A 71 -0.19 -1.26 14.81
C LEU A 71 0.86 -0.18 15.01
N ASN A 72 0.73 0.58 16.11
CA ASN A 72 1.69 1.59 16.53
C ASN A 72 1.98 2.66 15.45
N LEU A 73 0.98 3.00 14.63
CA LEU A 73 1.16 3.88 13.47
C LEU A 73 1.45 5.34 13.84
N HIS A 74 1.19 5.74 15.08
CA HIS A 74 1.64 7.04 15.61
C HIS A 74 3.17 7.11 15.74
N ARG A 75 3.85 5.96 15.85
CA ARG A 75 5.30 5.87 15.93
C ARG A 75 5.78 4.47 15.50
N PRO A 76 5.83 4.20 14.18
CA PRO A 76 6.27 2.91 13.67
C PRO A 76 7.77 2.71 13.92
N ILE A 77 8.22 1.45 13.91
CA ILE A 77 9.61 1.07 14.25
C ILE A 77 10.68 1.84 13.46
N ILE A 78 10.37 2.18 12.21
CA ILE A 78 11.26 2.97 11.35
C ILE A 78 11.59 4.36 11.92
N VAL A 79 10.72 4.94 12.74
CA VAL A 79 10.99 6.21 13.42
C VAL A 79 12.03 6.02 14.50
N ASP A 80 11.96 4.93 15.28
CA ASP A 80 12.96 4.62 16.31
C ASP A 80 14.32 4.25 15.69
N GLU A 81 14.31 3.54 14.56
CA GLU A 81 15.52 3.24 13.77
C GLU A 81 16.15 4.53 13.20
N ALA A 82 15.34 5.43 12.65
CA ALA A 82 15.79 6.74 12.19
C ALA A 82 16.38 7.55 13.36
N ASP A 83 15.72 7.54 14.51
CA ASP A 83 16.18 8.19 15.74
C ASP A 83 17.57 7.72 16.16
N HIS A 84 17.77 6.41 16.17
CA HIS A 84 19.06 5.82 16.47
C HIS A 84 20.11 6.24 15.44
N PHE A 85 19.79 6.12 14.15
CA PHE A 85 20.69 6.46 13.05
C PHE A 85 21.16 7.92 13.14
N PHE A 86 20.25 8.89 13.28
CA PHE A 86 20.61 10.30 13.34
C PHE A 86 21.42 10.65 14.59
N LYS A 87 21.15 10.00 15.73
CA LYS A 87 21.96 10.15 16.94
C LYS A 87 23.41 9.71 16.71
N THR A 88 23.65 8.64 15.96
CA THR A 88 25.03 8.23 15.61
C THR A 88 25.78 9.25 14.76
N LEU A 89 25.06 10.13 14.06
CA LEU A 89 25.60 11.23 13.25
C LEU A 89 25.68 12.56 14.01
N GLY A 90 25.35 12.57 15.31
CA GLY A 90 25.34 13.79 16.13
C GLY A 90 24.12 14.68 15.95
N VAL A 91 23.05 14.18 15.32
CA VAL A 91 21.76 14.88 15.19
C VAL A 91 20.79 14.29 16.21
N SER A 92 20.45 15.06 17.24
CA SER A 92 19.64 14.58 18.39
C SER A 92 18.25 15.20 18.49
N ASP A 93 17.92 16.15 17.62
CA ASP A 93 16.70 16.97 17.72
C ASP A 93 16.01 17.00 16.34
N PHE A 94 15.15 16.02 16.07
CA PHE A 94 14.25 16.07 14.92
C PHE A 94 12.82 15.72 15.35
N ASP A 95 11.88 16.45 14.80
CA ASP A 95 10.46 16.23 15.02
C ASP A 95 9.93 15.21 14.00
N PHE A 96 9.12 14.28 14.48
CA PHE A 96 8.34 13.37 13.65
C PHE A 96 6.87 13.79 13.69
N GLU A 97 6.35 14.28 12.56
CA GLU A 97 4.92 14.51 12.39
C GLU A 97 4.24 13.26 11.82
N SER A 98 3.40 12.61 12.63
CA SER A 98 2.50 11.57 12.14
C SER A 98 1.35 12.21 11.36
N CYS A 99 1.13 11.75 10.12
CA CYS A 99 0.00 12.21 9.32
C CYS A 99 -1.31 11.54 9.75
N ARG A 100 -2.41 11.88 9.06
CA ARG A 100 -3.72 11.28 9.29
C ARG A 100 -3.66 9.76 9.10
N LEU A 101 -4.14 9.01 10.09
CA LEU A 101 -4.13 7.55 10.09
C LEU A 101 -4.91 6.90 8.93
N TRP A 102 -6.07 7.48 8.59
CA TRP A 102 -6.99 6.96 7.56
C TRP A 102 -7.24 7.97 6.46
N GLY A 103 -7.50 7.50 5.25
CA GLY A 103 -7.87 8.35 4.12
C GLY A 103 -6.77 9.27 3.60
N TRP A 104 -5.54 9.15 4.10
CA TRP A 104 -4.42 10.00 3.70
C TRP A 104 -4.02 9.79 2.23
N ARG A 105 -4.30 8.62 1.64
CA ARG A 105 -3.91 8.30 0.27
C ARG A 105 -4.91 8.91 -0.71
N SER A 106 -4.45 9.94 -1.42
CA SER A 106 -5.22 10.66 -2.44
C SER A 106 -5.02 10.13 -3.86
N ARG A 107 -4.13 9.16 -4.08
CA ARG A 107 -3.88 8.54 -5.39
C ARG A 107 -3.90 7.01 -5.30
N ALA A 108 -4.60 6.36 -6.23
CA ALA A 108 -4.67 4.91 -6.32
C ALA A 108 -4.60 4.47 -7.79
N LYS A 109 -3.78 3.45 -8.07
CA LYS A 109 -3.82 2.69 -9.32
C LYS A 109 -4.20 1.27 -8.92
N LEU A 110 -5.37 0.81 -9.37
CA LEU A 110 -5.94 -0.48 -9.00
C LEU A 110 -6.08 -1.35 -10.26
N ALA A 111 -5.76 -2.62 -10.13
CA ALA A 111 -6.01 -3.63 -11.15
C ALA A 111 -7.50 -4.00 -11.16
N VAL A 112 -8.02 -4.26 -12.35
CA VAL A 112 -9.41 -4.70 -12.56
C VAL A 112 -9.38 -6.11 -13.16
N ARG A 113 -9.88 -7.10 -12.41
CA ARG A 113 -9.92 -8.53 -12.78
C ARG A 113 -11.30 -9.12 -12.49
N GLY A 114 -11.44 -10.43 -12.64
CA GLY A 114 -12.70 -11.14 -12.43
C GLY A 114 -13.55 -11.11 -13.69
N SER A 115 -14.86 -10.94 -13.54
CA SER A 115 -15.79 -10.87 -14.67
C SER A 115 -16.62 -9.60 -14.61
N SER A 116 -17.30 -9.24 -15.70
CA SER A 116 -18.28 -8.16 -15.74
C SER A 116 -19.34 -8.27 -14.62
N MET A 117 -19.75 -9.49 -14.28
CA MET A 117 -20.73 -9.77 -13.21
C MET A 117 -20.15 -9.71 -11.79
N LYS A 118 -18.85 -10.00 -11.64
CA LYS A 118 -18.16 -10.01 -10.34
C LYS A 118 -16.76 -9.42 -10.50
N PRO A 119 -16.65 -8.10 -10.71
CA PRO A 119 -15.37 -7.48 -10.92
C PRO A 119 -14.62 -7.35 -9.59
N LEU A 120 -13.34 -7.67 -9.62
CA LEU A 120 -12.38 -7.49 -8.54
C LEU A 120 -11.60 -6.22 -8.82
N ILE A 121 -11.62 -5.26 -7.89
CA ILE A 121 -10.92 -3.98 -8.04
C ILE A 121 -9.98 -3.80 -6.85
N GLY A 122 -8.68 -3.89 -7.10
CA GLY A 122 -7.72 -3.78 -6.02
C GLY A 122 -6.25 -3.91 -6.39
N LEU A 123 -5.48 -4.50 -5.49
CA LEU A 123 -4.04 -4.69 -5.64
C LEU A 123 -3.72 -6.17 -5.84
N TYR A 124 -2.55 -6.44 -6.40
CA TYR A 124 -2.05 -7.80 -6.45
C TYR A 124 -1.68 -8.28 -5.05
N GLU A 125 -1.99 -9.53 -4.74
CA GLU A 125 -1.44 -10.23 -3.58
C GLU A 125 0.08 -10.32 -3.71
N GLU A 126 0.77 -10.25 -2.58
CA GLU A 126 2.23 -10.26 -2.56
C GLU A 126 2.79 -11.55 -3.20
N GLY A 127 3.75 -11.38 -4.11
CA GLY A 127 4.38 -12.50 -4.81
C GLY A 127 3.54 -13.14 -5.93
N THR A 128 2.37 -12.57 -6.28
CA THR A 128 1.51 -13.12 -7.33
C THR A 128 0.98 -12.03 -8.29
N HIS A 129 0.29 -12.45 -9.35
CA HIS A 129 -0.57 -11.59 -10.18
C HIS A 129 -2.07 -11.81 -9.89
N ASN A 130 -2.41 -12.38 -8.73
CA ASN A 130 -3.80 -12.51 -8.30
C ASN A 130 -4.28 -11.20 -7.66
N VAL A 131 -5.43 -10.69 -8.10
CA VAL A 131 -5.98 -9.44 -7.54
C VAL A 131 -6.85 -9.72 -6.32
N VAL A 132 -6.56 -8.99 -5.24
CA VAL A 132 -7.37 -8.93 -4.02
C VAL A 132 -8.31 -7.73 -4.11
N ASP A 133 -9.61 -7.98 -4.04
CA ASP A 133 -10.63 -6.92 -4.01
C ASP A 133 -10.57 -6.15 -2.68
N ILE A 134 -10.50 -4.81 -2.76
CA ILE A 134 -10.33 -3.94 -1.59
C ILE A 134 -11.36 -2.79 -1.53
N PRO A 135 -12.67 -3.09 -1.44
CA PRO A 135 -13.75 -2.10 -1.51
C PRO A 135 -13.70 -1.04 -0.40
N TYR A 136 -13.04 -1.35 0.71
CA TYR A 136 -13.06 -0.55 1.94
C TYR A 136 -11.65 -0.27 2.46
N CYS A 137 -10.71 0.01 1.55
CA CYS A 137 -9.33 0.36 1.91
C CYS A 137 -9.32 1.57 2.87
N LYS A 138 -8.77 1.38 4.07
CA LYS A 138 -8.70 2.42 5.11
C LYS A 138 -7.72 3.54 4.78
N ALA A 139 -6.73 3.28 3.92
CA ALA A 139 -5.78 4.30 3.48
C ALA A 139 -6.38 5.23 2.42
N HIS A 140 -7.32 4.75 1.60
CA HIS A 140 -7.94 5.53 0.54
C HIS A 140 -8.81 6.65 1.08
N HIS A 141 -8.67 7.84 0.49
CA HIS A 141 -9.65 8.91 0.68
C HIS A 141 -11.08 8.40 0.41
N PRO A 142 -12.10 8.81 1.19
CA PRO A 142 -13.48 8.34 1.01
C PRO A 142 -14.01 8.41 -0.43
N ASN A 143 -13.73 9.51 -1.15
CA ASN A 143 -14.11 9.66 -2.56
C ASN A 143 -13.49 8.60 -3.50
N ILE A 144 -12.31 8.05 -3.18
CA ILE A 144 -11.73 6.95 -3.96
C ILE A 144 -12.55 5.68 -3.76
N ASN A 145 -12.87 5.32 -2.51
CA ASN A 145 -13.69 4.13 -2.24
C ASN A 145 -15.11 4.28 -2.85
N ALA A 146 -15.69 5.48 -2.79
CA ALA A 146 -16.96 5.76 -3.45
C ALA A 146 -16.87 5.63 -4.98
N ALA A 147 -15.78 6.11 -5.60
CA ALA A 147 -15.55 5.96 -7.04
C ALA A 147 -15.33 4.49 -7.45
N VAL A 148 -14.63 3.68 -6.64
CA VAL A 148 -14.49 2.24 -6.86
C VAL A 148 -15.84 1.54 -6.86
N GLU A 149 -16.72 1.88 -5.91
CA GLU A 149 -18.06 1.30 -5.85
C GLU A 149 -18.91 1.67 -7.09
N LEU A 150 -18.88 2.94 -7.51
CA LEU A 150 -19.55 3.36 -8.75
C LEU A 150 -18.97 2.69 -9.99
N LEU A 151 -17.65 2.53 -10.05
CA LEU A 151 -16.99 1.83 -11.16
C LEU A 151 -17.41 0.37 -11.22
N ARG A 152 -17.47 -0.33 -10.08
CA ARG A 152 -17.97 -1.71 -9.97
C ARG A 152 -19.37 -1.83 -10.55
N GLN A 153 -20.28 -0.94 -10.16
CA GLN A 153 -21.65 -0.91 -10.68
C GLN A 153 -21.67 -0.60 -12.19
N GLY A 154 -20.83 0.32 -12.65
CA GLY A 154 -20.69 0.66 -14.07
C GLY A 154 -20.21 -0.51 -14.92
N ILE A 155 -19.19 -1.24 -14.45
CA ILE A 155 -18.66 -2.44 -15.10
C ILE A 155 -19.77 -3.47 -15.30
N THR A 156 -20.52 -3.79 -14.25
CA THR A 156 -21.63 -4.76 -14.32
C THR A 156 -22.77 -4.28 -15.20
N LYS A 157 -23.20 -3.01 -15.06
CA LYS A 157 -24.33 -2.47 -15.82
C LYS A 157 -24.04 -2.38 -17.32
N LEU A 158 -22.80 -2.08 -17.69
CA LEU A 158 -22.37 -1.90 -19.08
C LEU A 158 -21.76 -3.18 -19.68
N ASN A 159 -21.70 -4.27 -18.90
CA ASN A 159 -21.04 -5.51 -19.27
C ASN A 159 -19.61 -5.29 -19.82
N ILE A 160 -18.83 -4.48 -19.11
CA ILE A 160 -17.42 -4.24 -19.45
C ILE A 160 -16.62 -5.44 -18.97
N GLU A 161 -15.87 -6.09 -19.85
CA GLU A 161 -15.04 -7.23 -19.45
C GLU A 161 -13.72 -6.74 -18.84
N PRO A 162 -13.43 -7.09 -17.56
CA PRO A 162 -12.10 -6.93 -16.98
C PRO A 162 -11.03 -7.67 -17.79
N PHE A 163 -9.80 -7.17 -17.76
CA PHE A 163 -8.69 -7.80 -18.47
C PHE A 163 -8.30 -9.13 -17.83
N ASP A 164 -8.19 -10.18 -18.63
CA ASP A 164 -7.62 -11.48 -18.27
C ASP A 164 -6.18 -11.55 -18.79
N GLU A 165 -5.20 -11.74 -17.91
CA GLU A 165 -3.78 -11.74 -18.29
C GLU A 165 -3.33 -13.05 -18.91
N ASP A 166 -3.95 -14.17 -18.55
CA ASP A 166 -3.59 -15.50 -19.03
C ASP A 166 -4.10 -15.71 -20.46
N GLU A 167 -5.36 -15.34 -20.70
CA GLU A 167 -5.98 -15.41 -22.02
C GLU A 167 -5.66 -14.17 -22.88
N GLY A 168 -5.18 -13.09 -22.25
CA GLY A 168 -4.96 -11.81 -22.91
C GLY A 168 -6.25 -11.19 -23.46
N THR A 169 -7.40 -11.47 -22.84
CA THR A 169 -8.72 -11.00 -23.28
C THR A 169 -9.27 -9.91 -22.35
N GLY A 170 -10.43 -9.33 -22.70
CA GLY A 170 -11.03 -8.25 -21.92
C GLY A 170 -10.42 -6.87 -22.19
N GLU A 171 -11.12 -5.84 -21.74
CA GLU A 171 -10.87 -4.47 -22.16
C GLU A 171 -10.30 -3.63 -21.02
N LEU A 172 -10.89 -3.68 -19.82
CA LEU A 172 -10.49 -2.79 -18.72
C LEU A 172 -9.39 -3.41 -17.85
N ARG A 173 -8.18 -2.87 -17.90
CA ARG A 173 -7.01 -3.44 -17.19
C ARG A 173 -6.71 -2.79 -15.85
N TYR A 174 -6.73 -1.46 -15.82
CA TYR A 174 -6.46 -0.68 -14.62
C TYR A 174 -7.40 0.51 -14.51
N VAL A 175 -7.61 0.94 -13.28
CA VAL A 175 -8.21 2.24 -12.96
C VAL A 175 -7.20 3.07 -12.18
N GLN A 176 -7.04 4.33 -12.57
CA GLN A 176 -6.26 5.32 -11.85
C GLN A 176 -7.17 6.41 -11.33
N MET A 177 -7.07 6.71 -10.04
CA MET A 177 -7.81 7.75 -9.36
C MET A 177 -6.85 8.65 -8.64
N ALA A 178 -7.12 9.94 -8.68
CA ALA A 178 -6.36 10.89 -7.91
C ALA A 178 -7.20 12.10 -7.53
N LEU A 179 -7.02 12.54 -6.29
CA LEU A 179 -7.70 13.69 -5.71
C LEU A 179 -6.69 14.82 -5.51
N THR A 180 -7.07 16.00 -5.98
CA THR A 180 -6.43 17.24 -5.55
C THR A 180 -7.21 17.81 -4.37
N THR A 181 -6.54 17.90 -3.24
CA THR A 181 -7.03 18.62 -2.06
C THR A 181 -6.51 20.05 -2.04
N TYR A 182 -5.74 20.47 -3.05
CA TYR A 182 -5.18 21.82 -3.10
C TYR A 182 -6.09 22.75 -3.90
N ASN A 183 -6.97 23.44 -3.18
CA ASN A 183 -7.75 24.54 -3.71
C ASN A 183 -7.64 25.73 -2.75
N THR A 184 -6.94 26.79 -3.16
CA THR A 184 -6.70 27.97 -2.32
C THR A 184 -7.91 28.88 -2.18
N SER A 185 -8.98 28.68 -2.97
CA SER A 185 -10.23 29.43 -2.82
C SER A 185 -11.08 28.99 -1.62
N ILE A 186 -10.74 27.85 -0.99
CA ILE A 186 -11.40 27.32 0.21
C ILE A 186 -10.44 27.26 1.41
N PRO A 187 -10.97 27.43 2.65
CA PRO A 187 -10.18 27.32 3.87
C PRO A 187 -9.42 25.99 3.97
N ALA A 188 -8.21 26.02 4.54
CA ALA A 188 -7.35 24.83 4.63
C ALA A 188 -8.02 23.66 5.37
N SER A 189 -8.87 23.93 6.36
CA SER A 189 -9.66 22.95 7.10
C SER A 189 -10.71 22.21 6.25
N GLU A 190 -11.14 22.83 5.14
CA GLU A 190 -12.20 22.33 4.26
C GLU A 190 -11.67 21.66 2.99
N ARG A 191 -10.41 21.95 2.64
CA ARG A 191 -9.72 21.45 1.44
C ARG A 191 -9.75 19.95 1.26
N TYR A 192 -9.55 19.20 2.34
CA TYR A 192 -9.57 17.73 2.28
C TYR A 192 -10.98 17.21 1.94
N LYS A 193 -12.01 17.75 2.61
CA LYS A 193 -13.41 17.31 2.41
C LYS A 193 -13.90 17.64 1.00
N ASN A 194 -13.46 18.78 0.47
CA ASN A 194 -13.85 19.30 -0.84
C ASN A 194 -12.81 19.00 -1.93
N GLY A 195 -12.00 17.95 -1.75
CA GLY A 195 -11.02 17.55 -2.75
C GLY A 195 -11.69 17.20 -4.08
N ALA A 196 -11.22 17.80 -5.17
CA ALA A 196 -11.68 17.48 -6.52
C ALA A 196 -10.90 16.27 -7.06
N GLY A 197 -11.58 15.36 -7.75
CA GLY A 197 -10.98 14.11 -8.24
C GLY A 197 -10.90 14.03 -9.75
N PHE A 198 -9.93 13.26 -10.24
CA PHE A 198 -9.92 12.73 -11.59
C PHE A 198 -9.87 11.19 -11.56
N LEU A 199 -10.54 10.60 -12.53
CA LEU A 199 -10.60 9.17 -12.78
C LEU A 199 -10.11 8.92 -14.20
N SER A 200 -9.16 8.02 -14.37
CA SER A 200 -8.66 7.55 -15.66
C SER A 200 -8.81 6.04 -15.73
N LEU A 201 -9.39 5.57 -16.83
CA LEU A 201 -9.59 4.14 -17.10
C LEU A 201 -8.58 3.73 -18.17
N GLU A 202 -7.78 2.70 -17.88
CA GLU A 202 -6.83 2.13 -18.83
C GLU A 202 -7.45 0.90 -19.49
N PHE A 203 -7.83 1.07 -20.74
CA PHE A 203 -8.27 -0.03 -21.59
C PHE A 203 -7.07 -0.66 -22.32
N LYS A 204 -7.20 -1.93 -22.69
CA LYS A 204 -6.26 -2.63 -23.57
C LYS A 204 -6.13 -1.82 -24.87
N LYS A 205 -4.89 -1.68 -25.36
CA LYS A 205 -4.60 -1.09 -26.67
C LYS A 205 -4.77 -2.09 -27.79
#